data_AF-A0A368NPE3-F1
#
_entry.id   AF-A0A368NPE3-F1
#
_cell.length_a   1.000
_cell.length_b   1.000
_cell.length_c   1.000
_cell.angle_alpha   90.00
_cell.angle_beta   90.00
_cell.angle_gamma   90.00
#
_symmetry.space_group_name_H-M   'P 1'
#
loop_
_entity.id
_entity.type
_entity.pdbx_description
1 polymer ?
#
loop_
_entity_poly.entity_id
_entity_poly.type
_entity_poly.pdbx_seq_one_letter_code
_entity_poly.pdbx_strand_id
1 'polypeptide(L)'
;MPDTITQQLNEVFQKASLSFALKTLTSIDDFETLSKITQNAAQKLEDLNDRFDEEYKSRVETERQRLYREGIQTKLDHPAPPGAPSTDNDTITWQAHRNVRLAHDADLRGVADEEQRQIEDLLARAHERNQTQGSGAEAFLRARDQRTGDERRSGQDRRIPKQSQD
;
A
#
# COMPACT_ATOMS: atom_id res chain seq x y z
N MET A 1 -20.52 -7.71 -18.26
CA MET A 1 -20.88 -7.71 -16.83
C MET A 1 -20.89 -6.26 -16.39
N PRO A 2 -21.92 -5.75 -15.70
CA PRO A 2 -21.87 -4.40 -15.17
C PRO A 2 -20.79 -4.36 -14.08
N ASP A 3 -19.84 -3.43 -14.18
CA ASP A 3 -18.84 -3.21 -13.14
C ASP A 3 -19.57 -3.03 -11.81
N THR A 4 -19.25 -3.89 -10.85
CA THR A 4 -19.94 -3.90 -9.56
C THR A 4 -19.68 -2.56 -8.85
N ILE A 5 -20.65 -2.05 -8.09
CA ILE A 5 -20.52 -0.80 -7.31
C ILE A 5 -19.22 -0.79 -6.49
N THR A 6 -18.80 -1.96 -6.02
CA THR A 6 -17.52 -2.20 -5.33
C THR A 6 -16.28 -1.91 -6.19
N GLN A 7 -16.27 -2.32 -7.47
CA GLN A 7 -15.17 -1.98 -8.39
C GLN A 7 -15.12 -0.47 -8.66
N GLN A 8 -16.27 0.17 -8.86
CA GLN A 8 -16.33 1.62 -9.08
C GLN A 8 -15.89 2.41 -7.84
N LEU A 9 -16.27 1.96 -6.64
CA LEU A 9 -15.81 2.54 -5.38
C LEU A 9 -14.29 2.38 -5.20
N ASN A 10 -13.75 1.21 -5.52
CA ASN A 10 -12.30 0.97 -5.46
C ASN A 10 -11.54 1.87 -6.46
N GLU A 11 -12.02 2.02 -7.70
CA GLU A 11 -11.40 2.92 -8.67
C GLU A 11 -11.41 4.38 -8.21
N VAL A 12 -12.54 4.85 -7.66
CA VAL A 12 -12.65 6.23 -7.17
C VAL A 12 -11.72 6.42 -5.97
N PHE A 13 -11.64 5.45 -5.07
CA PHE A 13 -10.72 5.49 -3.93
C PHE A 13 -9.26 5.49 -4.38
N GLN A 14 -8.89 4.62 -5.33
CA GLN A 14 -7.55 4.59 -5.93
C GLN A 14 -7.20 5.91 -6.64
N LYS A 15 -8.13 6.50 -7.39
CA LYS A 15 -7.92 7.82 -8.01
C LYS A 15 -7.76 8.93 -6.99
N ALA A 16 -8.52 8.88 -5.90
CA ALA A 16 -8.44 9.86 -4.82
C ALA A 16 -7.12 9.74 -4.04
N SER A 17 -6.69 8.51 -3.72
CA SER A 17 -5.41 8.24 -3.06
C SER A 17 -4.23 8.61 -3.96
N LEU A 18 -4.28 8.31 -5.27
CA LEU A 18 -3.30 8.79 -6.24
C LEU A 18 -3.28 10.33 -6.32
N SER A 19 -4.44 10.97 -6.38
CA SER A 19 -4.52 12.43 -6.45
C SER A 19 -3.94 13.11 -5.20
N PHE A 20 -4.14 12.49 -4.02
CA PHE A 20 -3.52 12.94 -2.77
C PHE A 20 -2.00 12.67 -2.75
N ALA A 21 -1.59 11.51 -3.26
CA ALA A 21 -0.19 11.13 -3.40
C ALA A 21 0.57 12.13 -4.27
N LEU A 22 0.04 12.42 -5.46
CA LEU A 22 0.62 13.38 -6.42
C LEU A 22 0.77 14.80 -5.85
N LYS A 23 -0.06 15.20 -4.88
CA LYS A 23 0.08 16.50 -4.20
C LYS A 23 1.20 16.51 -3.16
N THR A 24 1.57 15.34 -2.62
CA THR A 24 2.57 15.20 -1.56
C THR A 24 3.96 14.96 -2.14
N LEU A 25 4.04 14.30 -3.30
CA LEU A 25 5.29 14.08 -4.02
C LEU A 25 5.74 15.37 -4.71
N THR A 26 6.91 15.87 -4.33
CA THR A 26 7.47 17.14 -4.80
C THR A 26 8.70 16.97 -5.67
N SER A 27 9.33 15.78 -5.65
CA SER A 27 10.54 15.45 -6.40
C SER A 27 10.25 14.58 -7.62
N ILE A 28 11.02 14.77 -8.69
CA ILE A 28 10.99 13.90 -9.89
C ILE A 28 11.28 12.45 -9.51
N ASP A 29 12.25 12.21 -8.64
CA ASP A 29 12.62 10.87 -8.16
C ASP A 29 11.44 10.13 -7.49
N ASP A 30 10.53 10.88 -6.85
CA ASP A 30 9.35 10.31 -6.21
C ASP A 30 8.32 9.85 -7.25
N PHE A 31 8.11 10.64 -8.29
CA PHE A 31 7.24 10.25 -9.39
C PHE A 31 7.81 9.04 -10.15
N GLU A 32 9.12 8.97 -10.36
CA GLU A 32 9.77 7.79 -10.93
C GLU A 32 9.60 6.56 -10.04
N THR A 33 9.75 6.73 -8.73
CA THR A 33 9.59 5.63 -7.76
C THR A 33 8.14 5.14 -7.75
N LEU A 34 7.17 6.05 -7.73
CA LEU A 34 5.75 5.72 -7.83
C LEU A 34 5.46 4.96 -9.13
N SER A 35 5.96 5.45 -10.26
CA SER A 35 5.79 4.79 -11.56
C SER A 35 6.41 3.39 -11.60
N LYS A 36 7.54 3.17 -10.93
CA LYS A 36 8.16 1.84 -10.84
C LYS A 36 7.33 0.90 -9.97
N ILE A 37 6.80 1.38 -8.85
CA ILE A 37 5.92 0.59 -7.97
C ILE A 37 4.70 0.10 -8.76
N THR A 38 4.01 1.00 -9.46
CA THR A 38 2.80 0.65 -10.21
C THR A 38 3.09 -0.26 -11.40
N GLN A 39 4.19 -0.03 -12.15
CA GLN A 39 4.61 -0.91 -13.24
C GLN A 39 4.97 -2.32 -12.75
N ASN A 40 5.70 -2.42 -11.64
CA ASN A 40 6.05 -3.72 -11.06
C ASN A 40 4.81 -4.48 -10.57
N ALA A 41 3.83 -3.79 -9.98
CA ALA A 41 2.57 -4.39 -9.57
C ALA A 41 1.78 -4.89 -10.78
N ALA A 42 1.67 -4.08 -11.85
CA ALA A 42 1.01 -4.47 -13.09
C ALA A 42 1.66 -5.71 -13.73
N GLN A 43 3.00 -5.74 -13.83
CA GLN A 43 3.72 -6.90 -14.36
C GLN A 43 3.50 -8.14 -13.50
N LYS A 44 3.55 -8.02 -12.16
CA LYS A 44 3.26 -9.14 -11.25
C LYS A 44 1.84 -9.68 -11.46
N LEU A 45 0.85 -8.81 -11.68
CA LEU A 45 -0.53 -9.23 -11.93
C LEU A 45 -0.67 -9.96 -13.28
N GLU A 46 0.00 -9.48 -14.33
CA GLU A 46 0.07 -10.15 -15.62
C GLU A 46 0.70 -11.53 -15.49
N ASP A 47 1.91 -11.61 -14.91
CA ASP A 47 2.63 -12.87 -14.68
C ASP A 47 1.80 -13.87 -13.85
N LEU A 48 1.06 -13.40 -12.84
CA LEU A 48 0.18 -14.25 -12.03
C LEU A 48 -1.00 -14.79 -12.82
N ASN A 49 -1.63 -13.96 -13.65
CA ASN A 49 -2.74 -14.40 -14.50
C ASN A 49 -2.28 -15.40 -15.56
N ASP A 50 -1.15 -15.13 -16.22
CA ASP A 50 -0.57 -16.03 -17.22
C ASP A 50 -0.25 -17.40 -16.59
N ARG A 51 0.46 -17.42 -15.45
CA ARG A 51 0.75 -18.66 -14.72
C ARG A 51 -0.51 -19.35 -14.25
N PHE A 52 -1.52 -18.60 -13.81
CA PHE A 52 -2.79 -19.18 -13.39
C PHE A 52 -3.46 -19.92 -14.55
N ASP A 53 -3.54 -19.30 -15.73
CA ASP A 53 -4.16 -19.89 -16.91
C ASP A 53 -3.38 -21.11 -17.43
N GLU A 54 -2.04 -21.05 -17.43
CA GLU A 54 -1.17 -22.16 -17.82
C GLU A 54 -1.29 -23.35 -16.86
N GLU A 55 -1.25 -23.09 -15.55
CA GLU A 55 -1.17 -24.13 -14.52
C GLU A 55 -2.54 -24.57 -13.99
N TYR A 56 -3.63 -23.90 -14.37
CA TYR A 56 -4.95 -24.06 -13.76
C TYR A 56 -5.36 -25.53 -13.62
N LYS A 57 -5.27 -26.29 -14.71
CA LYS A 57 -5.69 -27.70 -14.75
C LYS A 57 -4.84 -28.56 -13.81
N SER A 58 -3.52 -28.33 -13.76
CA SER A 58 -2.61 -29.07 -12.90
C SER A 58 -2.83 -28.75 -11.42
N ARG A 59 -3.08 -27.48 -11.10
CA ARG A 59 -3.40 -27.04 -9.74
C ARG A 59 -4.72 -27.63 -9.26
N VAL A 60 -5.75 -27.64 -10.11
CA VAL A 60 -7.04 -28.27 -9.80
C VAL A 60 -6.89 -29.76 -9.56
N GLU A 61 -6.14 -30.49 -10.39
CA GLU A 61 -5.94 -31.93 -10.19
C GLU A 61 -5.17 -32.22 -8.89
N THR A 62 -4.18 -31.38 -8.57
CA THR A 62 -3.42 -31.49 -7.31
C THR A 62 -4.32 -31.27 -6.10
N GLU A 63 -5.15 -30.22 -6.12
CA GLU A 63 -6.14 -29.95 -5.07
C GLU A 63 -7.19 -31.05 -4.97
N ARG A 64 -7.63 -31.60 -6.10
CA ARG A 64 -8.55 -32.73 -6.15
C ARG A 64 -7.94 -33.94 -5.41
N GLN A 65 -6.69 -34.27 -5.68
CA GLN A 65 -5.98 -35.36 -5.00
C GLN A 65 -5.78 -35.08 -3.50
N ARG A 66 -5.51 -33.83 -3.12
CA ARG A 66 -5.43 -33.42 -1.71
C ARG A 66 -6.75 -33.68 -0.99
N LEU A 67 -7.87 -33.21 -1.55
CA LEU A 67 -9.22 -33.40 -0.99
C LEU A 67 -9.60 -34.88 -0.90
N TYR A 68 -9.25 -35.70 -1.90
CA TYR A 68 -9.44 -37.14 -1.82
C TYR A 68 -8.66 -37.76 -0.65
N ARG A 69 -7.39 -37.38 -0.46
CA ARG A 69 -6.58 -37.89 0.65
C ARG A 69 -7.13 -37.46 2.01
N GLU A 70 -7.60 -36.23 2.15
CA GLU A 70 -8.24 -35.73 3.38
C GLU A 70 -9.56 -36.46 3.66
N GLY A 71 -10.38 -36.69 2.63
CA GLY A 71 -11.59 -37.50 2.74
C GLY A 71 -11.31 -38.94 3.17
N ILE A 72 -10.22 -39.54 2.69
CA ILE A 72 -9.78 -40.90 3.07
C ILE A 72 -9.17 -40.93 4.49
N GLN A 73 -8.61 -39.83 5.00
CA GLN A 73 -8.09 -39.77 6.37
C GLN A 73 -9.20 -39.65 7.42
N THR A 74 -10.39 -39.21 7.04
CA THR A 74 -11.60 -39.24 7.89
C THR A 74 -12.16 -40.67 7.94
N LYS A 75 -11.31 -41.64 8.31
CA LYS A 75 -11.73 -43.02 8.52
C LYS A 75 -12.45 -43.10 9.85
N LEU A 76 -13.71 -43.51 9.80
CA LEU A 76 -14.45 -43.99 10.96
C LEU A 76 -13.70 -45.22 11.53
N ASP A 77 -13.61 -45.35 12.86
CA ASP A 77 -13.03 -46.53 13.56
C ASP A 77 -13.75 -47.87 13.25
N HIS A 78 -14.76 -47.81 12.40
CA HIS A 78 -15.74 -48.84 12.11
C HIS A 78 -16.06 -48.78 10.62
N PRO A 79 -16.29 -49.94 9.97
CA PRO A 79 -16.61 -49.98 8.55
C PRO A 79 -17.86 -49.15 8.27
N ALA A 80 -17.81 -48.32 7.23
CA ALA A 80 -18.96 -47.54 6.81
C ALA A 80 -20.15 -48.48 6.52
N PRO A 81 -21.37 -48.16 7.00
CA PRO A 81 -22.53 -49.00 6.76
C PRO A 81 -22.78 -49.15 5.25
N PRO A 82 -23.31 -50.31 4.79
CA PRO A 82 -23.62 -50.53 3.38
C PRO A 82 -24.59 -49.45 2.89
N GLY A 83 -24.19 -48.72 1.84
CA GLY A 83 -24.93 -47.57 1.30
C GLY A 83 -24.50 -46.20 1.84
N ALA A 84 -23.47 -46.13 2.70
CA ALA A 84 -22.84 -44.86 3.03
C ALA A 84 -22.34 -44.17 1.75
N PRO A 85 -22.63 -42.87 1.56
CA PRO A 85 -22.21 -42.16 0.37
C PRO A 85 -20.69 -42.20 0.26
N SER A 86 -20.19 -42.82 -0.80
CA SER A 86 -18.81 -42.61 -1.24
C SER A 86 -18.64 -41.11 -1.50
N THR A 87 -17.50 -40.55 -1.12
CA THR A 87 -17.22 -39.12 -1.26
C THR A 87 -17.58 -38.68 -2.68
N ASP A 88 -18.54 -37.78 -2.81
CA ASP A 88 -19.10 -37.42 -4.11
C ASP A 88 -18.01 -36.73 -4.97
N ASN A 89 -17.55 -37.45 -5.98
CA ASN A 89 -16.44 -37.02 -6.85
C ASN A 89 -16.73 -35.68 -7.53
N ASP A 90 -18.00 -35.39 -7.82
CA ASP A 90 -18.42 -34.13 -8.43
C ASP A 90 -18.28 -32.98 -7.44
N THR A 91 -18.68 -33.20 -6.18
CA THR A 91 -18.49 -32.25 -5.08
C THR A 91 -17.00 -31.96 -4.84
N ILE A 92 -16.15 -32.98 -4.82
CA ILE A 92 -14.69 -32.81 -4.68
C ILE A 92 -14.12 -31.99 -5.83
N THR A 93 -14.54 -32.28 -7.06
CA THR A 93 -14.07 -31.57 -8.25
C THR A 93 -14.47 -30.11 -8.21
N TRP A 94 -15.74 -29.82 -7.91
CA TRP A 94 -16.23 -28.44 -7.73
C TRP A 94 -15.46 -27.70 -6.63
N GLN A 95 -15.21 -28.35 -5.49
CA GLN A 95 -14.48 -27.75 -4.38
C GLN A 95 -13.01 -27.48 -4.72
N ALA A 96 -12.34 -28.37 -5.47
CA ALA A 96 -11.00 -28.14 -5.97
C ALA A 96 -10.93 -26.90 -6.88
N HIS A 97 -11.86 -26.78 -7.84
CA HIS A 97 -11.95 -25.59 -8.69
C HIS A 97 -12.16 -24.31 -7.87
N ARG A 98 -13.04 -24.36 -6.87
CA ARG A 98 -13.30 -23.22 -5.98
C ARG A 98 -12.06 -22.83 -5.19
N ASN A 99 -11.36 -23.79 -4.59
CA ASN A 99 -10.16 -23.52 -3.79
C ASN A 99 -9.05 -22.89 -4.62
N VAL A 100 -8.79 -23.41 -5.83
CA VAL A 100 -7.77 -22.86 -6.74
C VAL A 100 -8.09 -21.41 -7.14
N ARG A 101 -9.36 -21.11 -7.44
CA ARG A 101 -9.79 -19.73 -7.75
C ARG A 101 -9.65 -18.80 -6.55
N LEU A 102 -10.06 -19.25 -5.36
CA LEU A 102 -9.92 -18.45 -4.14
C LEU A 102 -8.46 -18.17 -3.78
N ALA A 103 -7.57 -19.15 -4.00
CA ALA A 103 -6.14 -18.95 -3.82
C ALA A 103 -5.58 -17.90 -4.78
N HIS A 104 -5.96 -17.98 -6.07
CA HIS A 104 -5.57 -16.97 -7.07
C HIS A 104 -6.09 -15.57 -6.72
N ASP A 105 -7.36 -15.46 -6.32
CA ASP A 105 -7.93 -14.18 -5.88
C ASP A 105 -7.19 -13.62 -4.67
N ALA A 106 -6.69 -14.47 -3.77
CA ALA A 106 -5.88 -14.06 -2.63
C ALA A 106 -4.50 -13.57 -3.07
N ASP A 107 -3.85 -14.24 -4.04
CA ASP A 107 -2.56 -13.82 -4.61
C ASP A 107 -2.69 -12.45 -5.28
N LEU A 108 -3.76 -12.22 -6.06
CA LEU A 108 -4.04 -10.93 -6.70
C LEU A 108 -4.22 -9.80 -5.67
N ARG A 109 -4.96 -10.06 -4.58
CA ARG A 109 -5.11 -9.10 -3.47
C ARG A 109 -3.77 -8.85 -2.77
N GLY A 110 -2.96 -9.87 -2.59
CA GLY A 110 -1.62 -9.75 -1.99
C GLY A 110 -0.72 -8.77 -2.75
N VAL A 111 -0.79 -8.78 -4.09
CA VAL A 111 -0.05 -7.81 -4.93
C VAL A 111 -0.58 -6.39 -4.74
N ALA A 112 -1.91 -6.21 -4.72
CA ALA A 112 -2.52 -4.89 -4.50
C ALA A 112 -2.18 -4.33 -3.11
N ASP A 113 -2.20 -5.17 -2.07
CA ASP A 113 -1.84 -4.79 -0.71
C ASP A 113 -0.34 -4.45 -0.58
N GLU A 114 0.53 -5.12 -1.33
CA GLU A 114 1.96 -4.81 -1.40
C GLU A 114 2.20 -3.47 -2.11
N GLU A 115 1.55 -3.25 -3.26
CA GLU A 115 1.60 -1.98 -3.99
C GLU A 115 1.18 -0.81 -3.09
N GLN A 116 0.03 -0.95 -2.41
CA GLN A 116 -0.48 0.10 -1.54
C GLN A 116 0.51 0.42 -0.40
N ARG A 117 1.08 -0.60 0.26
CA ARG A 117 2.09 -0.39 1.32
C ARG A 117 3.32 0.34 0.80
N GLN A 118 3.80 0.01 -0.40
CA GLN A 118 4.96 0.69 -0.99
C GLN A 118 4.65 2.15 -1.33
N ILE A 119 3.44 2.46 -1.78
CA ILE A 119 2.97 3.83 -2.03
C ILE A 119 2.88 4.61 -0.71
N GLU A 120 2.29 4.02 0.34
CA GLU A 120 2.20 4.63 1.67
C GLU A 120 3.59 4.95 2.25
N ASP A 121 4.54 4.02 2.14
CA ASP A 121 5.93 4.22 2.55
C ASP A 121 6.65 5.31 1.76
N LEU A 122 6.37 5.42 0.45
CA LEU A 122 6.89 6.50 -0.39
C LEU A 122 6.34 7.86 0.09
N LEU A 123 5.04 7.94 0.38
CA LEU A 123 4.40 9.15 0.84
C LEU A 123 4.87 9.58 2.22
N ALA A 124 5.04 8.65 3.15
CA ALA A 124 5.58 8.93 4.47
C ALA A 124 6.98 9.55 4.38
N ARG A 125 7.87 8.97 3.56
CA ARG A 125 9.22 9.50 3.32
C ARG A 125 9.22 10.86 2.63
N ALA A 126 8.36 11.06 1.64
CA ALA A 126 8.20 12.36 0.98
C ALA A 126 7.72 13.43 1.97
N HIS A 127 6.76 13.08 2.83
CA HIS A 127 6.25 13.96 3.86
C HIS A 127 7.33 14.38 4.88
N GLU A 128 8.12 13.41 5.38
CA GLU A 128 9.23 13.68 6.31
C GLU A 128 10.29 14.63 5.70
N ARG A 129 10.64 14.42 4.42
CA ARG A 129 11.56 15.34 3.72
C ARG A 129 10.97 16.74 3.55
N ASN A 130 9.70 16.85 3.21
CA ASN A 130 9.05 18.16 3.04
C ASN A 130 8.96 18.93 4.38
N GLN A 131 8.70 18.24 5.49
CA GLN A 131 8.69 18.86 6.83
C GLN A 131 10.08 19.40 7.22
N THR A 132 11.14 18.63 6.97
CA THR A 132 12.51 19.04 7.30
C THR A 132 12.98 20.22 6.45
N GLN A 133 12.63 20.28 5.17
CA GLN A 133 12.98 21.42 4.28
C GLN A 133 12.32 22.74 4.70
N GLY A 134 11.08 22.73 5.18
CA GLY A 134 10.40 23.96 5.65
C GLY A 134 11.02 24.56 6.92
N SER A 135 11.41 23.70 7.86
CA SER A 135 11.95 24.14 9.17
C SER A 135 13.30 24.87 9.08
N GLY A 136 14.18 24.47 8.15
CA GLY A 136 15.48 25.12 7.95
C GLY A 136 15.35 26.53 7.36
N ALA A 137 14.45 26.71 6.39
CA ALA A 137 14.17 28.01 5.79
C ALA A 137 13.53 28.97 6.81
N GLU A 138 12.56 28.49 7.60
CA GLU A 138 11.95 29.27 8.68
C GLU A 138 12.95 29.65 9.78
N ALA A 139 13.83 28.74 10.19
CA ALA A 139 14.85 29.01 11.19
C ALA A 139 15.86 30.08 10.70
N PHE A 140 16.27 30.01 9.43
CA PHE A 140 17.15 31.01 8.82
C PHE A 140 16.47 32.38 8.73
N LEU A 141 15.20 32.44 8.29
CA LEU A 141 14.42 33.68 8.24
C LEU A 141 14.22 34.28 9.64
N ARG A 142 13.89 33.45 10.63
CA ARG A 142 13.73 33.88 12.03
C ARG A 142 15.04 34.41 12.63
N ALA A 143 16.17 33.76 12.37
CA ALA A 143 17.48 34.21 12.83
C ALA A 143 17.91 35.53 12.17
N ARG A 144 17.60 35.70 10.88
CA ARG A 144 17.85 36.95 10.14
C ARG A 144 17.01 38.11 10.69
N ASP A 145 15.72 37.90 10.97
CA ASP A 145 14.86 38.95 11.54
C ASP A 145 15.32 39.39 12.94
N GLN A 146 15.76 38.44 13.79
CA GLN A 146 16.28 38.77 15.12
C GLN A 146 17.58 39.60 15.07
N ARG A 147 18.49 39.30 14.15
CA ARG A 147 19.74 40.06 13.98
C ARG A 147 19.52 41.51 13.53
N THR A 148 18.39 41.80 12.88
CA THR A 148 18.10 43.13 12.33
C THR A 148 17.32 44.02 13.32
N GLY A 149 16.75 43.43 14.39
CA GLY A 149 15.91 44.13 15.37
C GLY A 149 16.65 44.71 16.57
N ASP A 150 17.71 44.04 17.05
CA ASP A 150 18.33 44.36 18.35
C ASP A 150 19.32 45.55 18.28
N GLU A 151 19.94 45.79 17.12
CA GLU A 151 20.89 46.91 16.94
C GLU A 151 20.20 48.28 16.78
N ARG A 152 18.88 48.33 16.53
CA ARG A 152 18.15 49.60 16.33
C ARG A 152 17.56 50.21 17.60
N ARG A 153 17.59 49.51 18.75
CA ARG A 153 16.94 49.99 19.99
C ARG A 153 17.88 50.40 21.12
N SER A 154 19.19 50.16 21.03
CA SER A 154 20.14 50.44 22.13
C SER A 154 21.00 51.70 21.92
N GLY A 155 20.75 52.48 20.87
CA GLY A 155 21.68 53.49 20.37
C GLY A 155 21.27 54.96 20.52
N GLN A 156 20.42 55.39 21.45
CA GLN A 156 20.18 56.84 21.62
C GLN A 156 19.67 57.24 23.01
N ASP A 157 20.52 57.13 24.03
CA ASP A 157 20.33 57.91 25.26
C ASP A 157 21.68 58.32 25.86
N ARG A 158 22.41 59.16 25.10
CA ARG A 158 23.61 59.85 25.61
C ARG A 158 23.20 61.18 26.24
N ARG A 159 23.14 61.13 27.58
CA ARG A 159 23.18 62.21 28.57
C ARG A 159 23.85 63.51 28.07
N ILE A 160 23.16 64.64 28.23
CA ILE A 160 23.77 65.98 28.25
C ILE A 160 23.93 66.40 29.73
N PRO A 161 25.15 66.61 30.26
CA PRO A 161 25.34 67.22 31.57
C PRO A 161 25.13 68.73 31.46
N LYS A 162 24.21 69.30 32.25
CA LYS A 162 24.06 70.75 32.39
C LYS A 162 25.25 71.28 33.19
N GLN A 163 26.05 72.13 32.56
CA GLN A 163 27.05 72.95 33.23
C GLN A 163 26.35 74.02 34.09
N SER A 164 26.90 74.21 35.27
CA SER A 164 26.64 75.26 36.26
C SER A 164 26.94 76.66 35.71
N GLN A 165 26.15 77.66 36.09
CA GLN A 165 26.59 79.05 36.17
C GLN A 165 26.05 79.70 37.45
N ASP A 166 26.91 80.56 37.99
CA ASP A 166 26.92 81.21 39.30
C ASP A 166 25.75 82.19 39.55
#